data_AF-A0A645ILA3-F1
#
_entry.id   AF-A0A645ILA3-F1
#
_cell.length_a   1.000
_cell.length_b   1.000
_cell.length_c   1.000
_cell.angle_alpha   90.00
_cell.angle_beta   90.00
_cell.angle_gamma   90.00
#
_symmetry.space_group_name_H-M   'P 1'
#
loop_
_entity.id
_entity.type
_entity.pdbx_description
1 polymer ?
#
loop_
_entity_poly.entity_id
_entity_poly.type
_entity_poly.pdbx_seq_one_letter_code
_entity_poly.pdbx_strand_id
1 'polypeptide(L)'
;MMLQPVENNVIIELEAPMDKVVLTDSEKWGYVMNYWYLPIDNSDEEKFNDELKRMGIGDESELYRGHKGNFYPHLRSKIIRSWERLFEGVEEITPTTQATLWEIRKEWVTDITI
;
A
#
# COMPACT_ATOMS: atom_id res chain seq x y z
N MET A 1 2.37 -19.44 1.23
CA MET A 1 1.51 -19.72 2.40
C MET A 1 0.14 -20.10 1.85
N MET A 2 -0.48 -21.21 2.29
CA MET A 2 -1.86 -21.53 1.87
C MET A 2 -2.85 -20.90 2.86
N LEU A 3 -3.88 -20.24 2.31
CA LEU A 3 -5.00 -19.71 3.10
C LEU A 3 -5.67 -20.88 3.84
N GLN A 4 -6.09 -20.64 5.07
CA GLN A 4 -6.81 -21.65 5.85
C GLN A 4 -8.30 -21.59 5.49
N PRO A 5 -8.97 -22.72 5.26
CA PRO A 5 -10.42 -22.75 5.06
C PRO A 5 -11.16 -22.16 6.26
N VAL A 6 -12.17 -21.35 5.98
CA VAL A 6 -13.05 -20.73 6.99
C VAL A 6 -14.47 -21.09 6.63
N GLU A 7 -15.29 -21.46 7.62
CA GLU A 7 -16.69 -21.81 7.41
C GLU A 7 -17.42 -20.72 6.60
N ASN A 8 -18.22 -21.13 5.61
CA ASN A 8 -18.95 -20.25 4.68
C ASN A 8 -18.06 -19.36 3.78
N ASN A 9 -16.78 -19.68 3.60
CA ASN A 9 -15.90 -19.02 2.65
C ASN A 9 -15.40 -20.01 1.60
N VAL A 10 -14.90 -19.48 0.48
CA VAL A 10 -14.28 -20.28 -0.59
C VAL A 10 -12.91 -19.68 -0.88
N ILE A 11 -11.90 -20.53 -1.04
CA ILE A 11 -10.56 -20.15 -1.49
C ILE A 11 -10.48 -20.47 -2.98
N ILE A 12 -10.08 -19.47 -3.77
CA ILE A 12 -9.88 -19.60 -5.21
C ILE A 12 -8.39 -19.44 -5.49
N GLU A 13 -7.78 -20.45 -6.10
CA GLU A 13 -6.41 -20.38 -6.61
C GLU A 13 -6.42 -19.86 -8.05
N LEU A 14 -5.54 -18.91 -8.35
CA LEU A 14 -5.49 -18.22 -9.65
C LEU A 14 -4.07 -18.28 -10.24
N GLU A 15 -4.00 -18.62 -11.52
CA GLU A 15 -2.81 -18.44 -12.36
C GLU A 15 -3.09 -17.34 -13.40
N ALA A 16 -2.77 -16.09 -13.02
CA ALA A 16 -3.00 -14.91 -13.84
C ALA A 16 -1.71 -14.46 -14.56
N PRO A 17 -1.80 -13.93 -15.80
CA PRO A 17 -0.65 -13.34 -16.48
C PRO A 17 -0.06 -12.16 -15.69
N MET A 18 1.28 -12.08 -15.61
CA MET A 18 1.98 -11.04 -14.85
C MET A 18 1.68 -9.62 -15.33
N ASP A 19 1.37 -9.42 -16.62
CA ASP A 19 0.99 -8.11 -17.16
C ASP A 19 -0.42 -7.65 -16.74
N LYS A 20 -1.19 -8.53 -16.07
CA LYS A 20 -2.51 -8.23 -15.49
C LYS A 20 -2.46 -8.00 -13.98
N VAL A 21 -1.30 -8.16 -13.36
CA VAL A 21 -1.11 -8.08 -11.92
C VAL A 21 -0.31 -6.83 -11.57
N VAL A 22 -0.79 -6.09 -10.57
CA VAL A 22 0.02 -5.08 -9.89
C VAL A 22 0.48 -5.67 -8.57
N LEU A 23 1.80 -5.87 -8.44
CA LEU A 23 2.40 -6.34 -7.19
C LEU A 23 2.70 -5.16 -6.28
N THR A 24 2.34 -5.30 -5.01
CA THR A 24 2.60 -4.30 -3.97
C THR A 24 2.96 -5.00 -2.67
N ASP A 25 3.73 -4.32 -1.82
CA ASP A 25 3.89 -4.74 -0.43
C ASP A 25 2.68 -4.26 0.40
N SER A 26 2.05 -5.19 1.12
CA SER A 26 0.84 -4.93 1.91
C SER A 26 1.05 -4.04 3.14
N GLU A 27 2.24 -4.05 3.72
CA GLU A 27 2.59 -3.15 4.83
C GLU A 27 2.78 -1.73 4.29
N LYS A 28 3.49 -1.59 3.16
CA LYS A 28 3.62 -0.30 2.45
C LYS A 28 2.26 0.23 1.97
N TRP A 29 1.37 -0.65 1.49
CA TRP A 29 0.00 -0.28 1.13
C TRP A 29 -0.75 0.35 2.32
N GLY A 30 -0.47 -0.11 3.54
CA GLY A 30 -1.01 0.47 4.77
C GLY A 30 -0.71 1.97 4.92
N TYR A 31 0.48 2.43 4.53
CA TYR A 31 0.81 3.86 4.56
C TYR A 31 -0.07 4.68 3.61
N VAL A 32 -0.30 4.18 2.39
CA VAL A 32 -1.16 4.83 1.40
C VAL A 32 -2.61 4.90 1.90
N MET A 33 -3.12 3.79 2.46
CA MET A 33 -4.47 3.71 3.02
C MET A 33 -4.70 4.67 4.20
N ASN A 34 -3.66 4.91 5.00
CA ASN A 34 -3.72 5.82 6.15
C ASN A 34 -3.35 7.28 5.81
N TYR A 35 -3.06 7.58 4.53
CA TYR A 35 -2.60 8.90 4.07
C TYR A 35 -1.29 9.36 4.70
N TRP A 36 -0.42 8.41 5.00
CA TRP A 36 0.88 8.65 5.59
C TRP A 36 1.95 8.78 4.51
N TYR A 37 3.05 9.43 4.87
CA TYR A 37 4.27 9.44 4.08
C TYR A 37 4.88 8.05 4.06
N LEU A 38 5.11 7.49 2.87
CA LEU A 38 5.74 6.19 2.70
C LEU A 38 7.27 6.38 2.69
N PRO A 39 8.01 6.09 3.77
CA PRO A 39 9.43 6.47 3.88
C PRO A 39 10.33 5.63 2.97
N ILE A 40 11.50 6.17 2.63
CA ILE A 40 12.57 5.41 1.95
C ILE A 40 13.22 4.42 2.94
N ASP A 41 13.48 4.89 4.14
CA ASP A 41 14.09 4.16 5.25
C ASP A 41 13.71 4.83 6.59
N ASN A 42 14.14 4.23 7.70
CA ASN A 42 13.86 4.77 9.03
C ASN A 42 14.42 6.20 9.24
N SER A 43 15.54 6.55 8.62
CA SER A 43 16.12 7.90 8.75
C SER A 43 15.27 8.94 8.00
N ASP A 44 14.74 8.60 6.84
CA ASP A 44 13.80 9.43 6.08
C ASP A 44 12.49 9.62 6.84
N GLU A 45 11.98 8.56 7.47
CA GLU A 45 10.79 8.61 8.34
C GLU A 45 11.00 9.55 9.54
N GLU A 46 12.12 9.41 10.25
CA GLU A 46 12.48 10.29 11.36
C GLU A 46 12.57 11.75 10.94
N LYS A 47 13.21 12.04 9.81
CA LYS A 47 13.33 13.41 9.27
C LYS A 47 11.97 14.01 8.94
N PHE A 48 11.07 13.23 8.34
CA PHE A 48 9.72 13.70 8.04
C PHE A 48 8.92 13.95 9.32
N ASN A 49 8.98 13.05 10.29
CA ASN A 49 8.34 13.22 11.60
C ASN A 49 8.84 14.47 12.35
N ASP A 50 10.14 14.74 12.32
CA ASP A 50 10.72 15.95 12.91
C ASP A 50 10.24 17.23 12.20
N GLU A 51 10.10 17.20 10.87
CA GLU A 51 9.54 18.31 10.08
C GLU A 51 8.09 18.61 10.51
N LEU A 52 7.26 17.58 10.64
CA LEU A 52 5.87 17.70 11.09
C LEU A 52 5.76 18.25 12.51
N LYS A 53 6.60 17.76 13.43
CA LYS A 53 6.63 18.20 14.83
C LYS A 53 6.96 19.68 14.95
N ARG A 54 7.92 20.19 14.17
CA ARG A 54 8.28 21.62 14.14
C ARG A 54 7.14 22.50 13.66
N MET A 55 6.23 21.96 12.85
CA MET A 55 5.07 22.65 12.31
C MET A 55 3.78 22.44 13.13
N GLY A 56 3.85 21.73 14.26
CA GLY A 56 2.69 21.43 15.10
C GLY A 56 1.69 20.46 14.45
N ILE A 57 2.18 19.58 13.59
CA ILE A 57 1.39 18.54 12.91
C ILE A 57 1.60 17.23 13.66
N GLY A 58 0.56 16.76 14.34
CA GLY A 58 0.60 15.53 15.14
C GLY A 58 -0.02 14.32 14.44
N ASP A 59 -0.78 14.53 13.38
CA ASP A 59 -1.37 13.49 12.55
C ASP A 59 -1.15 13.85 11.07
N GLU A 60 -0.43 12.99 10.36
CA GLU A 60 -0.13 13.14 8.94
C GLU A 60 -1.40 13.16 8.09
N SER A 61 -2.45 12.44 8.51
CA SER A 61 -3.70 12.36 7.75
C SER A 61 -4.37 13.73 7.60
N GLU A 62 -4.11 14.68 8.52
CA GLU A 62 -4.59 16.06 8.45
C GLU A 62 -3.99 16.85 7.27
N LEU A 63 -2.82 16.43 6.75
CA LEU A 63 -2.24 17.02 5.55
C LEU A 63 -2.99 16.63 4.28
N TYR A 64 -3.70 15.50 4.28
CA TYR A 64 -4.47 15.05 3.13
C TYR A 64 -5.97 15.30 3.27
N ARG A 65 -6.55 14.96 4.43
CA ARG A 65 -7.99 15.03 4.72
C ARG A 65 -8.40 16.32 5.44
N GLY A 66 -7.46 16.99 6.09
CA GLY A 66 -7.73 18.12 6.99
C GLY A 66 -7.41 19.49 6.39
N HIS A 67 -7.68 20.53 7.17
CA HIS A 67 -7.41 21.91 6.80
C HIS A 67 -5.90 22.22 6.71
N LYS A 68 -5.05 21.47 7.44
CA LYS A 68 -3.60 21.66 7.43
C LYS A 68 -2.99 21.45 6.04
N GLY A 69 -3.57 20.56 5.23
CA GLY A 69 -3.17 20.39 3.83
C GLY A 69 -3.25 21.66 2.97
N ASN A 70 -4.16 22.58 3.29
CA ASN A 70 -4.28 23.86 2.57
C ASN A 70 -3.16 24.85 2.94
N PHE A 71 -2.66 24.78 4.18
CA PHE A 71 -1.57 25.62 4.66
C PHE A 71 -0.20 25.05 4.28
N TYR A 72 -0.11 23.72 4.15
CA TYR A 72 1.12 23.00 3.81
C TYR A 72 0.98 22.15 2.54
N PRO A 73 0.66 22.75 1.37
CA PRO A 73 0.45 22.01 0.13
C PRO A 73 1.71 21.26 -0.33
N HIS A 74 2.89 21.74 0.05
CA HIS A 74 4.17 21.08 -0.24
C HIS A 74 4.30 19.74 0.52
N LEU A 75 3.87 19.67 1.79
CA LEU A 75 3.89 18.44 2.58
C LEU A 75 2.86 17.44 2.06
N ARG A 76 1.63 17.90 1.74
CA ARG A 76 0.62 17.05 1.09
C ARG A 76 1.16 16.46 -0.21
N SER A 77 1.82 17.28 -1.03
CA SER A 77 2.41 16.81 -2.29
C SER A 77 3.57 15.85 -2.07
N LYS A 78 4.35 16.03 -1.00
CA LYS A 78 5.44 15.13 -0.60
C LYS A 78 4.90 13.75 -0.20
N ILE A 79 3.81 13.70 0.57
CA ILE A 79 3.08 12.46 0.89
C ILE A 79 2.58 11.78 -0.38
N ILE A 80 1.85 12.48 -1.24
CA ILE A 80 1.28 11.86 -2.46
C ILE A 80 2.37 11.30 -3.37
N ARG A 81 3.47 12.04 -3.58
CA ARG A 81 4.62 11.56 -4.37
C ARG A 81 5.32 10.38 -3.72
N SER A 82 5.34 10.28 -2.40
CA SER A 82 5.94 9.14 -1.71
C SER A 82 5.26 7.81 -2.08
N TRP A 83 3.97 7.84 -2.41
CA TRP A 83 3.21 6.63 -2.75
C TRP A 83 3.62 6.01 -4.10
N GLU A 84 4.30 6.75 -4.97
CA GLU A 84 4.86 6.18 -6.21
C GLU A 84 5.86 5.05 -5.91
N ARG A 85 6.56 5.14 -4.75
CA ARG A 85 7.48 4.09 -4.27
C ARG A 85 6.83 2.74 -3.99
N LEU A 86 5.52 2.72 -3.80
CA LEU A 86 4.78 1.47 -3.66
C LEU A 86 4.92 0.59 -4.91
N PHE A 87 5.06 1.23 -6.08
CA PHE A 87 5.14 0.58 -7.39
C PHE A 87 6.57 0.53 -7.95
N GLU A 88 7.57 0.99 -7.18
CA GLU A 88 8.98 0.77 -7.49
C GLU A 88 9.28 -0.72 -7.27
N GLY A 89 9.00 -1.52 -8.31
CA GLY A 89 9.37 -2.92 -8.52
C GLY A 89 9.43 -3.82 -7.29
N VAL A 90 8.47 -4.72 -7.13
CA VAL A 90 8.65 -5.88 -6.23
C VAL A 90 9.70 -6.80 -6.85
N GLU A 91 10.97 -6.64 -6.46
CA GLU A 91 12.09 -7.45 -6.96
C GLU A 91 12.03 -8.90 -6.46
N GLU A 92 11.50 -9.11 -5.24
CA GLU A 92 11.38 -10.41 -4.60
C GLU A 92 9.97 -10.59 -4.01
N ILE A 93 9.37 -11.77 -4.22
CA ILE A 93 8.08 -12.11 -3.61
C ILE A 93 8.32 -12.46 -2.14
N THR A 94 7.85 -11.59 -1.25
CA THR A 94 7.88 -11.75 0.20
C THR A 94 6.52 -12.25 0.72
N PRO A 95 6.42 -12.70 1.99
CA PRO A 95 5.13 -13.02 2.61
C PRO A 95 4.14 -11.84 2.67
N THR A 96 4.63 -10.59 2.60
CA THR A 96 3.83 -9.36 2.59
C THR A 96 3.44 -8.92 1.18
N THR A 97 3.93 -9.59 0.13
CA THR A 97 3.59 -9.29 -1.26
C THR A 97 2.13 -9.63 -1.54
N GLN A 98 1.41 -8.69 -2.13
CA GLN A 98 0.03 -8.84 -2.58
C GLN A 98 -0.06 -8.59 -4.08
N ALA A 99 -0.95 -9.34 -4.73
CA ALA A 99 -1.29 -9.19 -6.13
C ALA A 99 -2.65 -8.50 -6.24
N THR A 100 -2.67 -7.31 -6.82
CA THR A 100 -3.91 -6.60 -7.14
C THR A 100 -4.30 -6.90 -8.59
N LEU A 101 -5.55 -7.33 -8.77
CA LEU A 101 -6.17 -7.67 -10.05
C LEU A 101 -7.40 -6.78 -10.25
N TRP A 102 -7.63 -6.31 -11.48
CA TRP A 102 -8.82 -5.51 -11.83
C TRP A 102 -10.02 -6.36 -12.26
N GLU A 103 -9.76 -7.60 -12.66
CA GLU A 103 -10.77 -8.58 -13.06
C GLU A 103 -10.30 -9.96 -12.61
N ILE A 104 -11.23 -10.91 -12.52
CA ILE A 104 -10.91 -12.33 -12.37
C ILE A 104 -11.56 -13.03 -13.55
N ARG A 105 -10.76 -13.76 -14.33
CA ARG A 105 -11.25 -14.54 -15.47
C ARG A 105 -11.38 -16.00 -15.10
N LYS A 106 -12.41 -16.67 -15.63
CA LYS A 106 -12.70 -18.06 -15.31
C LYS A 106 -11.55 -18.99 -15.72
N GLU A 107 -10.89 -18.68 -16.83
CA GLU A 107 -9.72 -19.40 -17.35
C GLU A 107 -8.47 -19.28 -16.48
N TRP A 108 -8.42 -18.35 -15.51
CA TRP A 108 -7.31 -18.24 -14.57
C TRP A 108 -7.49 -19.12 -13.34
N VAL A 109 -8.67 -19.68 -13.10
CA VAL A 109 -8.95 -20.48 -11.90
C VAL A 109 -8.32 -21.87 -12.05
N THR A 110 -7.39 -22.21 -11.16
CA THR A 110 -6.70 -23.51 -11.14
C THR A 110 -7.28 -24.46 -10.10
N ASP A 111 -7.77 -23.93 -8.96
CA ASP A 111 -8.41 -24.72 -7.90
C ASP A 111 -9.47 -23.92 -7.14
N ILE A 112 -10.41 -24.64 -6.52
CA ILE A 112 -11.44 -24.09 -5.63
C ILE A 112 -11.55 -24.99 -4.38
N THR A 113 -11.20 -24.44 -3.23
CA THR A 113 -11.35 -25.10 -1.92
C THR A 113 -12.54 -24.50 -1.16
N ILE A 114 -13.41 -25.37 -0.63
CA ILE A 114 -14.64 -25.03 0.11
C ILE A 114 -14.44 -25.32 1.60
#